data_AF-A0A0R3EW76-F1
#
_entry.id   AF-A0A0R3EW76-F1
#
_cell.length_a   1.000
_cell.length_b   1.000
_cell.length_c   1.000
_cell.angle_alpha   90.00
_cell.angle_beta   90.00
_cell.angle_gamma   90.00
#
_symmetry.space_group_name_H-M   'P 1'
#
loop_
_entity.id
_entity.type
_entity.pdbx_description
1 polymer ?
#
loop_
_entity_poly.entity_id
_entity_poly.type
_entity_poly.pdbx_seq_one_letter_code
_entity_poly.pdbx_strand_id
1 'polypeptide(L)' 'MPQLVGLQWTDVKPVLRKLGRVSVATKEVPVDDSDQKSRIIAQDPAAGTHLEPGAKITLTFGI' A
#
# COMPACT_ATOMS: atom_id res chain seq x y z
N MET A 1 -4.63 -8.97 -4.20
CA MET A 1 -3.91 -7.81 -3.65
C MET A 1 -2.41 -8.10 -3.76
N PRO A 2 -1.63 -7.24 -4.39
CA PRO A 2 -0.18 -7.43 -4.50
C PRO A 2 0.52 -7.12 -3.16
N GLN A 3 1.74 -7.61 -3.02
CA GLN A 3 2.61 -7.23 -1.90
C GLN A 3 3.22 -5.86 -2.19
N LEU A 4 2.87 -4.90 -1.33
CA LEU A 4 3.23 -3.49 -1.40
C LEU A 4 4.05 -3.06 -0.17
N VAL A 5 3.98 -3.81 0.94
CA VAL A 5 4.84 -3.61 2.13
C VAL A 5 6.31 -3.66 1.72
N GLY A 6 7.09 -2.68 2.17
CA GLY A 6 8.51 -2.50 1.86
C GLY A 6 8.78 -1.72 0.56
N LEU A 7 7.76 -1.47 -0.26
CA LEU A 7 7.89 -0.67 -1.48
C LEU A 7 7.63 0.82 -1.22
N GLN A 8 8.12 1.64 -2.13
CA GLN A 8 7.82 3.07 -2.16
C GLN A 8 6.52 3.34 -2.90
N TRP A 9 5.88 4.48 -2.61
CA TRP A 9 4.65 4.90 -3.28
C TRP A 9 4.77 4.94 -4.82
N THR A 10 5.95 5.31 -5.31
CA THR A 10 6.31 5.38 -6.74
C THR A 10 6.18 4.02 -7.43
N ASP A 11 6.62 2.94 -6.80
CA ASP A 11 6.51 1.56 -7.31
C ASP A 11 5.09 0.99 -7.15
N VAL A 12 4.38 1.45 -6.12
CA VAL A 12 3.05 0.95 -5.75
C VAL A 12 1.96 1.53 -6.65
N LYS A 13 2.06 2.81 -7.02
CA LYS A 13 1.10 3.51 -7.89
C LYS A 13 0.82 2.79 -9.22
N PRO A 14 1.82 2.32 -10.00
CA PRO A 14 1.56 1.57 -11.23
C PRO A 14 0.94 0.19 -10.97
N VAL A 15 1.29 -0.46 -9.85
CA VAL A 15 0.72 -1.76 -9.46
C VAL A 15 -0.76 -1.62 -9.11
N LEU A 16 -1.13 -0.60 -8.32
CA LEU A 16 -2.53 -0.30 -8.00
C LEU A 16 -3.33 0.06 -9.25
N ARG A 17 -2.73 0.79 -10.19
CA ARG A 17 -3.35 1.10 -11.48
C ARG A 17 -3.65 -0.15 -12.31
N LYS A 18 -2.78 -1.18 -12.23
CA LYS A 18 -3.01 -2.48 -12.90
C LYS A 18 -4.15 -3.29 -12.26
N LEU A 19 -4.45 -3.08 -10.97
CA LEU A 19 -5.58 -3.72 -10.29
C LEU A 19 -6.94 -3.17 -10.74
N GLY A 20 -6.97 -2.02 -11.43
CA GLY A 20 -8.20 -1.46 -12.01
C GLY A 20 -8.98 -0.59 -11.03
N ARG A 21 -10.32 -0.80 -10.96
CA ARG A 21 -11.20 -0.03 -10.06
C ARG A 21 -10.99 -0.47 -8.62
N VAL A 22 -10.03 0.14 -7.93
CA VAL A 22 -9.82 -0.01 -6.48
C VAL A 22 -9.74 1.36 -5.82
N SER A 23 -10.26 1.49 -4.60
CA SER A 23 -10.20 2.73 -3.84
C SER A 23 -9.00 2.71 -2.91
N VAL A 24 -8.04 3.61 -3.09
CA VAL A 24 -6.80 3.60 -2.31
C VAL A 24 -6.85 4.71 -1.27
N ALA A 25 -6.78 4.33 0.01
CA ALA A 25 -6.58 5.21 1.14
C ALA A 25 -5.12 5.13 1.57
N THR A 26 -4.52 6.27 1.91
CA THR A 26 -3.16 6.34 2.43
C THR A 26 -3.19 6.89 3.85
N LYS A 27 -2.33 6.36 4.70
CA LYS A 27 -2.17 6.76 6.11
C LYS A 27 -0.69 6.91 6.37
N GLU A 28 -0.31 7.92 7.12
CA GLU A 28 1.08 8.16 7.50
C GLU A 28 1.23 7.90 8.99
N VAL A 29 2.33 7.26 9.38
CA VAL A 29 2.70 7.07 10.77
C VAL A 29 4.18 7.36 10.96
N PRO A 30 4.56 8.01 12.07
CA PRO A 30 5.95 8.26 12.38
C PRO A 30 6.67 6.93 12.64
N VAL A 31 7.84 6.75 12.04
CA VAL A 31 8.70 5.58 12.29
C VAL A 31 10.10 6.03 12.68
N ASP A 32 10.65 5.39 13.71
CA ASP A 32 12.03 5.62 14.15
C ASP A 32 13.04 4.97 13.19
N ASP A 33 12.60 3.92 12.49
CA ASP A 33 13.44 3.16 11.59
C ASP A 33 13.60 3.87 10.23
N SER A 34 14.82 4.26 9.90
CA SER A 34 15.13 4.96 8.65
C SER A 34 14.87 4.10 7.42
N ASP A 35 14.93 2.77 7.55
CA ASP A 35 14.60 1.87 6.45
C ASP A 35 13.10 1.85 6.14
N GLN A 36 12.26 2.19 7.12
CA GLN A 36 10.80 2.25 6.97
C GLN A 36 10.31 3.61 6.48
N LYS A 37 11.15 4.66 6.55
CA LYS A 37 10.81 6.00 6.08
C LYS A 37 10.56 6.02 4.57
N SER A 38 9.52 6.73 4.17
CA SER A 38 9.05 6.82 2.78
C SER A 38 8.68 5.46 2.15
N ARG A 39 8.43 4.44 2.97
CA ARG A 39 8.00 3.11 2.52
C ARG A 39 6.66 2.74 3.12
N ILE A 40 5.98 1.81 2.45
CA ILE A 40 4.78 1.20 3.00
C ILE A 40 5.18 0.21 4.09
N ILE A 41 4.75 0.46 5.31
CA ILE A 41 4.98 -0.42 6.45
C ILE A 41 3.85 -1.42 6.64
N ALA A 42 2.64 -1.08 6.17
CA ALA A 42 1.48 -1.94 6.28
C ALA A 42 0.52 -1.71 5.12
N GLN A 43 -0.19 -2.77 4.75
CA GLN A 43 -1.24 -2.75 3.75
C GLN A 43 -2.44 -3.53 4.26
N ASP A 44 -3.63 -3.05 3.89
CA ASP A 44 -4.89 -3.72 4.19
C ASP A 44 -5.81 -3.60 2.96
N PRO A 45 -6.39 -4.71 2.44
CA PRO A 45 -6.22 -6.10 2.89
C PRO A 45 -4.80 -6.67 2.70
N ALA A 46 -4.52 -7.86 3.22
CA ALA A 46 -3.18 -8.46 3.15
C ALA A 46 -2.76 -8.82 1.71
N ALA A 47 -1.47 -9.03 1.49
CA ALA A 47 -0.96 -9.51 0.20
C ALA A 47 -1.56 -10.89 -0.11
N GLY A 48 -1.89 -11.14 -1.38
CA GLY A 48 -2.57 -12.36 -1.83
C GLY A 48 -4.09 -12.34 -1.65
N THR A 49 -4.68 -11.41 -0.89
CA THR A 49 -6.13 -11.35 -0.69
C THR A 49 -6.86 -11.09 -2.01
N HIS A 50 -7.96 -11.79 -2.24
CA HIS A 50 -8.83 -11.54 -3.40
C HIS A 50 -9.44 -10.14 -3.30
N LEU A 51 -9.24 -9.31 -4.33
CA LEU A 51 -9.80 -7.96 -4.37
C LEU A 51 -11.00 -7.97 -5.29
N GLU A 52 -12.16 -7.59 -4.74
CA GLU A 52 -13.35 -7.37 -5.53
C GLU A 52 -13.28 -6.04 -6.31
N PRO A 53 -14.02 -5.89 -7.41
CA PRO A 53 -14.15 -4.63 -8.12
C PRO A 53 -14.68 -3.53 -7.18
N GLY A 54 -13.92 -2.46 -7.00
CA GLY A 54 -14.25 -1.36 -6.08
C GLY A 54 -13.72 -1.53 -4.66
N ALA A 55 -12.98 -2.60 -4.37
CA ALA A 55 -12.41 -2.84 -3.05
C ALA A 55 -11.57 -1.66 -2.55
N LYS A 56 -11.68 -1.39 -1.24
CA LYS A 56 -10.89 -0.36 -0.56
C LYS A 56 -9.58 -0.96 -0.07
N ILE A 57 -8.48 -0.30 -0.40
CA ILE A 57 -7.13 -0.64 -0.02
C ILE A 57 -6.60 0.48 0.86
N THR A 58 -6.18 0.18 2.08
CA THR A 58 -5.55 1.13 2.99
C THR A 58 -4.06 0.84 3.06
N LEU A 59 -3.23 1.83 2.77
CA LEU A 59 -1.77 1.74 2.80
C LEU A 59 -1.22 2.65 3.88
N THR A 60 -0.32 2.13 4.70
CA THR A 60 0.31 2.88 5.78
C THR A 60 1.78 3.14 5.43
N PHE A 61 2.18 4.40 5.44
CA PHE A 61 3.52 4.89 5.16
C PHE A 61 4.24 5.24 6.45
N GLY A 62 5.51 4.84 6.54
CA GLY A 62 6.41 5.37 7.55
C GLY A 62 6.94 6.73 7.12
N ILE A 63 6.83 7.73 7.98
CA ILE A 63 7.44 9.07 7.81
C ILE A 63 8.50 9.34 8.89
#